data_AF-A0A4P6UJ15-F1
#
_entry.id   AF-A0A4P6UJ15-F1
#
_cell.length_a   1.000
_cell.length_b   1.000
_cell.length_c   1.000
_cell.angle_alpha   90.00
_cell.angle_beta   90.00
_cell.angle_gamma   90.00
#
_symmetry.space_group_name_H-M   'P 1'
#
loop_
_entity.id
_entity.type
_entity.pdbx_description
1 polymer ?
#
loop_
_entity_poly.entity_id
_entity_poly.type
_entity_poly.pdbx_seq_one_letter_code
_entity_poly.pdbx_strand_id
1 'polypeptide(L)' 'MVLACLPLLTACTTQAWYEGSRAGARQQCNQQPPGAYEDCMRRVNEGVGGQSYDSYQREREELRRK' A
#
# COMPACT_ATOMS: atom_id res chain seq x y z
N MET A 1 35.17 1.39 -21.76
CA MET A 1 34.54 2.26 -20.73
C MET A 1 33.40 1.47 -20.13
N VAL A 2 33.62 0.95 -18.92
CA VAL A 2 32.67 0.04 -18.24
C VAL A 2 31.55 0.88 -17.62
N LEU A 3 30.32 0.55 -18.03
CA LEU A 3 29.06 0.64 -17.29
C LEU A 3 29.16 1.33 -15.92
N ALA A 4 28.83 2.62 -15.87
CA ALA A 4 28.48 3.33 -14.65
C ALA A 4 27.04 3.85 -14.78
N CYS A 5 26.10 2.92 -14.92
CA CYS A 5 24.68 3.16 -14.70
C CYS A 5 24.27 2.30 -13.50
N LEU A 6 23.33 2.78 -12.70
CA LEU A 6 22.78 2.17 -11.48
C LEU A 6 23.57 2.49 -10.20
N PRO A 7 23.07 3.48 -9.42
CA PRO A 7 22.04 3.13 -8.44
C PRO A 7 20.91 4.17 -8.40
N LEU A 8 19.92 4.05 -9.29
CA LEU A 8 18.63 4.76 -9.13
C LEU A 8 17.54 3.82 -8.56
N LEU A 9 17.91 2.61 -8.15
CA LEU A 9 16.99 1.61 -7.59
C LEU A 9 16.58 1.89 -6.13
N THR A 10 17.06 2.97 -5.51
CA THR A 10 16.80 3.28 -4.09
C THR A 10 15.59 4.19 -3.85
N ALA A 11 14.86 4.60 -4.89
CA ALA A 11 13.83 5.64 -4.77
C ALA A 11 12.38 5.14 -4.54
N CYS A 12 12.16 3.85 -4.26
CA CYS A 12 10.85 3.42 -3.75
C CYS A 12 10.70 3.89 -2.30
N THR A 13 10.13 5.07 -2.10
CA THR A 13 9.79 5.54 -0.75
C THR A 13 8.76 4.60 -0.13
N THR A 14 8.81 4.43 1.19
CA THR A 14 7.81 3.64 1.92
C THR A 14 6.40 4.18 1.73
N GLN A 15 6.27 5.48 1.46
CA GLN A 15 5.00 6.11 1.09
C GLN A 15 4.51 5.65 -0.29
N ALA A 16 5.36 5.73 -1.31
CA ALA A 16 4.98 5.31 -2.66
C ALA A 16 4.63 3.82 -2.69
N TRP A 17 5.35 2.98 -1.94
CA TRP A 17 5.00 1.57 -1.80
C TRP A 17 3.66 1.37 -1.10
N TYR A 18 3.40 2.08 0.01
CA TYR A 18 2.14 2.00 0.73
C TYR A 18 0.95 2.42 -0.14
N GLU A 19 1.06 3.57 -0.80
CA GLU A 19 0.02 4.07 -1.70
C GLU A 19 -0.23 3.12 -2.87
N GLY A 20 0.84 2.57 -3.46
CA GLY A 20 0.75 1.56 -4.51
C GLY A 20 0.06 0.28 -4.03
N SER A 21 0.40 -0.22 -2.84
CA SER A 21 -0.24 -1.41 -2.26
C SER A 21 -1.74 -1.18 -1.99
N ARG A 22 -2.11 0.01 -1.51
CA ARG A 22 -3.48 0.42 -1.24
C ARG A 22 -4.30 0.53 -2.53
N ALA A 23 -3.72 1.14 -3.57
CA ALA A 23 -4.33 1.24 -4.89
C ALA A 23 -4.50 -0.15 -5.52
N GLY A 24 -3.49 -1.00 -5.42
CA GLY A 24 -3.54 -2.39 -5.90
C GLY A 24 -4.64 -3.21 -5.23
N ALA A 25 -4.79 -3.11 -3.90
CA ALA A 25 -5.85 -3.81 -3.18
C ALA A 25 -7.25 -3.39 -3.64
N ARG A 26 -7.48 -2.09 -3.88
CA ARG A 26 -8.76 -1.60 -4.44
C ARG A 26 -8.99 -2.09 -5.86
N GLN A 27 -7.93 -2.08 -6.68
CA GLN A 27 -8.01 -2.57 -8.06
C GLN A 27 -8.33 -4.07 -8.12
N GLN A 28 -7.83 -4.87 -7.19
CA GLN A 28 -8.20 -6.29 -7.08
C GLN A 28 -9.70 -6.48 -6.82
N CYS A 29 -10.33 -5.59 -6.04
CA CYS A 29 -11.78 -5.64 -5.85
C CYS A 29 -12.55 -5.33 -7.14
N ASN A 30 -12.08 -4.38 -7.96
CA ASN A 30 -12.71 -4.09 -9.25
C ASN A 30 -12.70 -5.27 -10.23
N GLN A 31 -11.84 -6.27 -10.02
CA GLN A 31 -11.77 -7.48 -10.83
C GLN A 31 -12.71 -8.59 -10.31
N GLN A 32 -13.32 -8.41 -9.14
CA GLN A 32 -14.27 -9.36 -8.58
C GLN A 32 -15.64 -9.23 -9.24
N PRO A 33 -16.41 -10.34 -9.34
CA PRO A 33 -17.80 -10.26 -9.77
C PRO A 33 -18.64 -9.42 -8.78
N PRO A 34 -19.78 -8.86 -9.21
CA PRO A 34 -20.56 -7.90 -8.42
C PRO A 34 -20.91 -8.37 -7.00
N GLY A 35 -21.22 -9.66 -6.82
CA GLY A 35 -21.54 -10.23 -5.51
C GLY A 35 -20.37 -10.34 -4.52
N ALA A 36 -19.13 -10.31 -5.02
CA ALA A 36 -17.92 -10.37 -4.19
C ALA A 36 -17.22 -9.01 -4.06
N TYR A 37 -17.57 -8.04 -4.93
CA TYR A 37 -17.01 -6.69 -4.91
C TYR A 37 -17.23 -5.99 -3.57
N GLU A 38 -18.46 -6.01 -3.06
CA GLU A 38 -18.82 -5.29 -1.83
C GLU A 38 -18.07 -5.84 -0.60
N ASP A 39 -18.00 -7.17 -0.47
CA ASP A 39 -17.25 -7.80 0.62
C ASP A 39 -15.74 -7.54 0.51
N CYS A 40 -15.20 -7.57 -0.71
CA CYS A 40 -13.80 -7.23 -0.97
C CYS A 40 -13.50 -5.78 -0.57
N MET A 41 -14.30 -4.83 -1.08
CA MET A 41 -14.10 -3.40 -0.79
C MET A 41 -14.26 -3.09 0.70
N ARG A 42 -15.19 -3.76 1.38
CA ARG A 42 -15.35 -3.64 2.84
C ARG A 42 -14.08 -4.06 3.56
N ARG A 43 -13.51 -5.24 3.25
CA ARG A 43 -12.26 -5.72 3.86
C ARG A 43 -11.07 -4.81 3.56
N VAL A 44 -10.98 -4.30 2.33
CA VAL A 44 -9.92 -3.35 1.96
C VAL A 44 -10.05 -2.08 2.77
N ASN A 45 -11.26 -1.52 2.90
CA ASN A 45 -11.51 -0.29 3.66
C ASN A 45 -11.35 -0.46 5.17
N GLU A 46 -11.65 -1.64 5.74
CA GLU A 46 -11.39 -1.95 7.16
C GLU A 46 -9.89 -2.11 7.46
N GLY A 47 -9.09 -2.48 6.45
CA GLY A 47 -7.63 -2.61 6.56
C GLY A 47 -6.85 -1.46 5.91
N VAL A 48 -5.85 -1.84 5.10
CA VAL A 48 -4.87 -0.92 4.45
C VAL A 48 -5.55 0.15 3.55
N GLY A 49 -6.74 -0.13 3.05
CA GLY A 49 -7.56 0.78 2.25
C GLY A 49 -8.15 1.96 3.02
N GLY A 50 -8.41 1.80 4.32
CA GLY A 50 -9.03 2.84 5.15
C GLY A 50 -8.03 3.85 5.69
N GLN A 51 -6.80 3.42 5.96
CA GLN A 51 -5.80 4.21 6.67
C GLN A 51 -4.98 5.10 5.71
N SER A 52 -4.65 6.33 6.13
CA SER A 52 -3.69 7.18 5.42
C SER A 52 -2.26 6.75 5.74
N TYR A 53 -1.31 7.12 4.89
CA TYR A 53 0.09 6.77 5.14
C TYR A 53 0.62 7.33 6.48
N ASP A 54 0.23 8.55 6.83
CA ASP A 54 0.63 9.17 8.10
C ASP A 54 0.11 8.43 9.32
N SER A 55 -1.16 7.99 9.31
CA SER A 55 -1.71 7.23 10.44
C SER A 55 -1.10 5.83 10.52
N TYR A 56 -0.86 5.18 9.39
CA TYR A 56 -0.08 3.93 9.32
C TYR A 56 1.31 4.09 9.93
N GLN A 57 2.04 5.16 9.58
CA GLN A 57 3.38 5.41 10.11
C GLN A 57 3.36 5.65 11.62
N ARG A 58 2.44 6.48 12.12
CA ARG A 58 2.29 6.75 13.56
C ARG A 58 2.00 5.48 14.35
N GLU A 59 1.03 4.69 13.91
CA GLU A 59 0.70 3.42 14.56
C GLU A 59 1.90 2.46 14.59
N ARG A 60 2.64 2.36 13.48
CA ARG A 60 3.83 1.52 13.40
C ARG A 60 4.95 1.99 14.35
N GLU A 61 5.09 3.29 14.54
CA GLU A 61 6.03 3.86 15.52
C GLU A 61 5.58 3.63 16.96
N GLU A 62 4.28 3.76 17.25
CA GLU A 62 3.71 3.48 18.57
C GLU A 62 3.88 2.01 18.96
N LEU A 63 3.62 1.09 18.04
CA LEU A 63 3.84 -0.35 18.24
C LEU A 63 5.31 -0.70 18.49
N ARG A 64 6.24 0.06 17.91
CA ARG A 64 7.69 -0.12 18.13
C ARG A 64 8.16 0.40 19.49
N ARG A 65 7.42 1.33 20.10
CA ARG A 65 7.76 1.95 21.40
C ARG A 65 7.21 1.20 22.61
N LYS A 66 6.29 0.25 22.40
CA LYS A 66 5.76 -0.65 23.42
C LYS A 66 6.69 -1.85 23.62
#